data_AF-A0A257WAD4-F1
#
_entry.id   AF-A0A257WAD4-F1
#
_cell.length_a   1.000
_cell.length_b   1.000
_cell.length_c   1.000
_cell.angle_alpha   90.00
_cell.angle_beta   90.00
_cell.angle_gamma   90.00
#
_symmetry.space_group_name_H-M   'P 1'
#
loop_
_entity.id
_entity.type
_entity.pdbx_description
1 polymer ?
#
loop_
_entity_poly.entity_id
_entity_poly.type
_entity_poly.pdbx_seq_one_letter_code
_entity_poly.pdbx_strand_id
1 'polypeptide(L)'
;HAEMQALRVGDFLLLTIPGEPMVEYGFQIEEAIADRAIPIVVGYANGNLGYICTAESHKYGGYEPNASPLLPEAEPLILEELGRLADKVLADVFESFRPTTK
;
A
#
# COMPACT_ATOMS: atom_id res chain seq x y z
N HIS A 1 14.51 5.26 9.55
CA HIS A 1 14.53 4.54 8.26
C HIS A 1 13.22 3.79 8.12
N ALA A 2 12.54 3.89 6.98
CA ALA A 2 11.26 3.25 6.69
C ALA A 2 11.25 2.86 5.21
N GLU A 3 10.71 1.68 4.88
CA GLU A 3 10.70 1.14 3.52
C GLU A 3 9.33 0.54 3.17
N MET A 4 8.83 0.81 1.97
CA MET A 4 7.64 0.17 1.40
C MET A 4 8.08 -0.89 0.38
N GLN A 5 7.36 -2.02 0.35
CA GLN A 5 7.65 -3.16 -0.51
C GLN A 5 6.34 -3.76 -1.02
N ALA A 6 6.44 -4.49 -2.13
CA ALA A 6 5.35 -5.30 -2.66
C ALA A 6 5.83 -6.74 -2.87
N LEU A 7 4.95 -7.69 -2.61
CA LEU A 7 5.18 -9.12 -2.85
C LEU A 7 3.90 -9.74 -3.40
N ARG A 8 4.03 -10.60 -4.42
CA ARG A 8 2.92 -11.40 -4.92
C ARG A 8 3.13 -12.87 -4.60
N VAL A 9 2.08 -13.51 -4.09
CA VAL A 9 2.02 -14.94 -3.84
C VAL A 9 0.71 -15.48 -4.41
N GLY A 10 0.78 -16.11 -5.58
CA GLY A 10 -0.41 -16.50 -6.34
C GLY A 10 -1.25 -15.28 -6.70
N ASP A 11 -2.51 -15.27 -6.28
CA ASP A 11 -3.44 -14.16 -6.52
C ASP A 11 -3.33 -13.03 -5.48
N PHE A 12 -2.62 -13.26 -4.37
CA PHE A 12 -2.49 -12.27 -3.30
C PHE A 12 -1.34 -11.29 -3.58
N LEU A 13 -1.62 -10.00 -3.48
CA LEU A 13 -0.66 -8.91 -3.55
C LEU A 13 -0.51 -8.28 -2.17
N LEU A 14 0.63 -8.52 -1.52
CA LEU A 14 0.96 -7.92 -0.24
C LEU A 14 1.65 -6.57 -0.50
N LEU A 15 1.11 -5.52 0.09
CA LEU A 15 1.64 -4.15 0.03
C LEU A 15 1.99 -3.69 1.44
N THR A 16 3.27 -3.42 1.69
CA THR A 16 3.75 -3.10 3.03
C THR A 16 3.79 -1.58 3.26
N ILE A 17 3.28 -1.16 4.42
CA ILE A 17 3.28 0.23 4.86
C ILE A 17 3.98 0.30 6.24
N PRO A 18 5.03 1.14 6.40
CA PRO A 18 5.81 1.19 7.63
C PRO A 18 5.12 2.03 8.72
N GLY A 19 3.97 1.61 9.22
CA GLY A 19 3.21 2.29 10.27
C GLY A 19 1.80 1.75 10.43
N GLU A 20 0.88 2.60 10.90
CA GLU A 20 -0.53 2.28 11.14
C GLU A 20 -1.42 2.96 10.10
N PRO A 21 -1.62 2.37 8.90
CA PRO A 21 -2.53 2.92 7.90
C PRO A 21 -3.99 2.81 8.36
N MET A 22 -4.76 3.87 8.11
CA MET A 22 -6.21 3.83 8.19
C MET A 22 -6.79 2.83 7.17
N VAL A 23 -7.98 2.30 7.46
CA VAL A 23 -8.63 1.27 6.63
C VAL A 23 -8.93 1.75 5.21
N GLU A 24 -9.14 3.06 5.03
CA GLU A 24 -9.41 3.69 3.74
C GLU A 24 -8.28 3.47 2.73
N TYR A 25 -7.02 3.32 3.18
CA TYR A 25 -5.93 2.92 2.27
C TYR A 25 -6.20 1.56 1.64
N GLY A 26 -6.71 0.60 2.43
CA GLY A 26 -7.12 -0.71 1.93
C GLY A 26 -8.20 -0.60 0.86
N PHE A 27 -9.26 0.17 1.11
CA PHE A 27 -10.33 0.37 0.13
C PHE A 27 -9.86 1.05 -1.16
N GLN A 28 -9.04 2.09 -1.05
CA GLN A 28 -8.48 2.79 -2.21
C GLN A 28 -7.58 1.87 -3.05
N ILE A 29 -6.79 1.02 -2.38
CA ILE A 29 -5.94 0.02 -3.04
C ILE A 29 -6.80 -1.08 -3.69
N GLU A 30 -7.83 -1.60 -3.02
CA GLU A 30 -8.76 -2.57 -3.59
C GLU A 30 -9.40 -2.06 -4.88
N GLU A 31 -9.87 -0.80 -4.87
CA GLU A 31 -10.43 -0.15 -6.06
C GLU A 31 -9.39 0.01 -7.18
N ALA A 32 -8.17 0.47 -6.84
CA ALA A 32 -7.11 0.70 -7.82
C ALA A 32 -6.52 -0.59 -8.42
N ILE A 33 -6.43 -1.66 -7.63
CA ILE A 33 -5.94 -2.97 -8.07
C ILE A 33 -6.98 -3.69 -8.93
N ALA A 34 -8.27 -3.54 -8.60
CA ALA A 34 -9.37 -4.19 -9.28
C ALA A 34 -9.18 -5.72 -9.36
N ASP A 35 -9.44 -6.32 -10.52
CA ASP A 35 -9.38 -7.78 -10.74
C ASP A 35 -7.95 -8.31 -10.98
N ARG A 36 -6.93 -7.47 -10.88
CA ARG A 36 -5.53 -7.86 -11.13
C ARG A 36 -4.93 -8.75 -10.04
N ALA A 37 -5.39 -8.59 -8.80
CA ALA A 37 -4.95 -9.35 -7.63
C ALA A 37 -5.89 -9.13 -6.44
N ILE A 38 -5.69 -9.88 -5.36
CA ILE A 38 -6.32 -9.69 -4.06
C ILE A 38 -5.33 -8.92 -3.18
N PRO A 39 -5.49 -7.60 -2.99
CA PRO A 39 -4.55 -6.82 -2.20
C PRO A 39 -4.69 -7.09 -0.70
N ILE A 40 -3.56 -7.11 0.00
CA ILE A 40 -3.47 -7.18 1.46
C ILE A 40 -2.52 -6.07 1.92
N VAL A 41 -3.06 -5.09 2.64
CA VAL A 41 -2.25 -4.04 3.26
C VAL A 41 -1.63 -4.56 4.54
N VAL A 42 -0.30 -4.49 4.65
CA VAL A 42 0.47 -4.95 5.79
C VAL A 42 1.08 -3.75 6.49
N GLY A 43 0.47 -3.32 7.60
CA GLY A 43 1.02 -2.29 8.48
C GLY A 43 2.26 -2.78 9.26
N TYR A 44 2.97 -1.85 9.90
CA TYR A 44 4.17 -2.09 10.71
C TYR A 44 5.30 -2.89 10.04
N ALA A 45 5.32 -2.94 8.72
CA ALA A 45 6.34 -3.66 7.97
C ALA A 45 7.50 -2.71 7.63
N ASN A 46 8.73 -3.15 7.91
CA ASN A 46 9.98 -2.44 7.59
C ASN A 46 10.09 -1.00 8.13
N GLY A 47 9.38 -0.68 9.21
CA GLY A 47 9.45 0.61 9.87
C GLY A 47 8.21 0.94 10.69
N ASN A 48 8.26 2.09 11.36
CA ASN A 48 7.14 2.63 12.09
C ASN A 48 7.16 4.17 12.01
N LEU A 49 6.24 4.72 11.21
CA LEU A 49 5.97 6.14 11.04
C LEU A 49 4.80 6.61 11.92
N GLY A 50 4.31 5.79 12.85
CA GLY A 50 3.10 6.07 13.63
C GLY A 50 1.84 5.97 12.80
N TYR A 51 0.82 6.75 13.16
CA TYR A 51 -0.45 6.82 12.44
C TYR A 51 -0.28 7.38 11.04
N ILE A 52 -0.78 6.64 10.06
CA ILE A 52 -0.80 7.02 8.65
C ILE A 52 -2.26 7.27 8.29
N CYS A 53 -2.61 8.55 8.40
CA CYS A 53 -3.98 9.03 8.27
C CYS A 53 -4.30 9.41 6.81
N THR A 54 -5.57 9.49 6.48
CA THR A 54 -6.01 10.10 5.21
C THR A 54 -5.93 11.61 5.30
N ALA A 55 -5.73 12.29 4.19
CA ALA A 55 -5.71 13.75 4.11
C ALA A 55 -7.03 14.36 4.59
N GLU A 56 -8.16 13.68 4.34
CA GLU A 56 -9.47 14.10 4.84
C GLU A 56 -9.56 13.97 6.36
N SER A 57 -9.05 12.89 6.98
CA SER A 57 -9.20 12.70 8.44
C SER A 57 -8.44 13.74 9.25
N HIS A 58 -7.36 14.31 8.73
CA HIS A 58 -6.68 15.46 9.34
C HIS A 58 -7.59 16.71 9.46
N LYS A 59 -8.59 16.89 8.59
CA LYS A 59 -9.53 18.03 8.69
C LYS A 59 -10.51 17.87 9.85
N TYR A 60 -10.88 16.63 10.15
CA TYR A 60 -11.83 16.31 11.22
C TYR A 60 -11.14 16.08 12.57
N GLY A 61 -9.85 15.73 12.56
CA GLY A 61 -9.09 15.39 13.75
C GLY A 61 -9.49 14.03 14.32
N GLY A 62 -9.03 13.75 15.54
CA GLY A 62 -9.25 12.46 16.23
C GLY A 62 -8.00 12.04 16.97
N TYR A 63 -7.98 10.86 17.57
CA TYR A 63 -6.77 10.38 18.23
C TYR A 63 -5.66 10.14 17.18
N GLU A 64 -5.93 9.36 16.13
CA GLU A 64 -4.95 9.03 15.10
C GLU A 64 -4.50 10.27 14.29
N PRO A 65 -5.38 11.12 13.74
CA PRO A 65 -4.94 12.26 12.92
C PRO A 65 -4.22 13.35 13.72
N ASN A 66 -4.55 13.52 15.02
CA ASN A 66 -3.86 14.48 15.88
C ASN A 66 -2.52 13.94 16.42
N ALA A 67 -2.37 12.62 16.50
CA ALA A 67 -1.14 11.95 16.94
C ALA A 67 -0.20 11.55 15.77
N SER A 68 -0.66 11.66 14.53
CA SER A 68 0.14 11.36 13.36
C SER A 68 1.33 12.33 13.25
N PRO A 69 2.56 11.82 13.04
CA PRO A 69 3.71 12.66 12.76
C PRO A 69 3.79 13.07 11.27
N LEU A 70 2.86 12.61 10.44
CA LEU A 70 2.81 12.88 9.01
C LEU A 70 1.86 14.04 8.72
N LEU A 71 2.14 14.71 7.60
CA LEU A 71 1.25 15.73 7.05
C LEU A 71 0.21 15.08 6.13
N PRO A 72 -0.96 15.73 5.89
CA PRO A 72 -1.99 15.23 4.98
C PRO A 72 -1.47 14.82 3.59
N GLU A 73 -0.45 15.52 3.09
CA GLU A 73 0.18 15.28 1.79
C GLU A 73 0.92 13.94 1.71
N ALA A 74 1.11 13.24 2.83
CA ALA A 74 1.70 11.91 2.83
C ALA A 74 0.79 10.86 2.18
N GLU A 75 -0.53 10.99 2.28
CA GLU A 75 -1.48 10.01 1.70
C GLU A 75 -1.26 9.80 0.20
N PRO A 76 -1.34 10.82 -0.66
CA PRO A 76 -1.16 10.62 -2.10
C PRO A 76 0.23 10.08 -2.46
N LEU A 77 1.28 10.47 -1.72
CA LEU A 77 2.65 9.98 -1.96
C LEU A 77 2.79 8.49 -1.62
N ILE A 78 2.16 8.04 -0.54
CA ILE A 78 2.15 6.64 -0.13
C ILE A 78 1.37 5.81 -1.17
N LEU A 79 0.19 6.26 -1.58
CA LEU A 79 -0.63 5.56 -2.57
C LEU A 79 0.05 5.47 -3.94
N GLU A 80 0.70 6.55 -4.38
CA GLU A 80 1.48 6.57 -5.63
C GLU A 80 2.61 5.53 -5.59
N GLU A 81 3.38 5.48 -4.51
CA GLU A 81 4.49 4.54 -4.38
C GLU A 81 4.01 3.09 -4.25
N LEU A 82 2.90 2.84 -3.54
CA LEU A 82 2.27 1.52 -3.48
C LEU A 82 1.77 1.07 -4.86
N GLY A 83 1.15 1.97 -5.63
CA GLY A 83 0.74 1.71 -7.00
C GLY A 83 1.93 1.34 -7.89
N ARG A 84 3.02 2.13 -7.81
CA ARG A 84 4.26 1.86 -8.54
C ARG A 84 4.87 0.49 -8.21
N LEU A 85 4.89 0.12 -6.92
CA LEU A 85 5.40 -1.17 -6.47
C LEU A 85 4.48 -2.32 -6.89
N ALA A 86 3.17 -2.14 -6.81
CA ALA A 86 2.17 -3.10 -7.26
C ALA A 86 2.33 -3.39 -8.76
N ASP A 87 2.40 -2.36 -9.59
CA ASP A 87 2.55 -2.51 -11.04
C ASP A 87 3.83 -3.24 -11.41
N LYS A 88 4.94 -2.94 -10.72
CA LYS A 88 6.21 -3.64 -10.91
C LYS A 88 6.07 -5.14 -10.65
N VAL A 89 5.55 -5.53 -9.49
CA VAL A 89 5.43 -6.95 -9.12
C VAL A 89 4.39 -7.68 -9.97
N LEU A 90 3.30 -7.01 -10.36
CA LEU A 90 2.29 -7.60 -11.24
C LEU A 90 2.82 -7.80 -12.66
N ALA A 91 3.62 -6.88 -13.20
CA ALA A 91 4.23 -6.99 -14.52
C ALA A 91 5.37 -8.03 -14.56
N ASP A 92 6.27 -8.03 -13.57
CA ASP A 92 7.46 -8.90 -13.55
C ASP A 92 7.11 -10.41 -13.53
N VAL A 93 5.93 -10.77 -12.99
CA VAL A 93 5.44 -12.16 -12.96
C VAL A 93 4.99 -12.63 -14.35
N PHE A 94 4.43 -11.75 -15.19
CA PHE A 94 4.03 -12.11 -16.56
C PHE A 94 5.23 -12.45 -17.44
N GLU A 95 6.40 -11.88 -17.18
CA GLU A 95 7.63 -12.20 -17.91
C GLU A 95 8.28 -13.51 -17.42
N SER A 96 8.24 -13.75 -16.10
CA SER A 96 8.96 -14.87 -15.47
C SER A 96 8.26 -16.24 -15.60
N PHE A 97 6.94 -16.26 -15.85
CA PHE A 97 6.14 -17.50 -15.92
C PHE A 97 5.45 -17.73 -17.27
N ARG A 98 6.02 -17.28 -18.39
CA ARG A 98 5.61 -17.83 -19.70
C ARG A 98 5.90 -19.34 -19.67
N PRO A 99 4.90 -20.23 -19.72
CA PRO A 99 5.18 -21.62 -20.03
C PRO A 99 5.79 -21.59 -21.43
N THR A 100 7.03 -22.06 -21.59
CA THR A 100 7.53 -22.38 -22.92
C THR A 100 6.61 -23.43 -23.48
N THR A 101 5.70 -23.04 -24.37
CA THR A 101 4.90 -23.96 -25.15
C THR A 101 5.88 -24.87 -25.86
N LYS A 102 5.96 -26.14 -25.42
CA LYS A 102 6.55 -27.22 -26.18
C LYS A 102 5.47 -27.86 -27.04
#